data_AF-A0A699QFC7-F1
#
_entry.id   AF-A0A699QFC7-F1
#
_cell.length_a   1.000
_cell.length_b   1.000
_cell.length_c   1.000
_cell.angle_alpha   90.00
_cell.angle_beta   90.00
_cell.angle_gamma   90.00
#
_symmetry.space_group_name_H-M   'P 1'
#
loop_
_entity.id
_entity.type
_entity.pdbx_description
1 polymer ?
#
loop_
_entity_poly.entity_id
_entity_poly.type
_entity_poly.pdbx_seq_one_letter_code
_entity_poly.pdbx_strand_id
1 'polypeptide(L)'
;MNTSVPAQSSCGRIKATAKNPVWEMEDMPVGRIMGDMVMLPTGDVIINGAQAGSQGFELASKPCLSPVLYQPDEPVELKIEAFSPKYLSPWYKMMRPTIEELPEKINYGDTFDIDVTGVLPMLFGYPEVNIASAPFATHSFSQGQRLVKLAVLSRTIVGLGTVRLEC
;
A
#
# COMPACT_ATOMS: atom_id res chain seq x y z
N MET A 1 -13.02 26.62 17.55
CA MET A 1 -13.04 25.47 16.61
C MET A 1 -13.83 24.34 17.24
N ASN A 2 -14.60 23.58 16.46
CA ASN A 2 -15.57 22.60 16.99
C ASN A 2 -15.01 21.18 16.87
N THR A 3 -14.91 20.49 18.00
CA THR A 3 -14.34 19.13 18.12
C THR A 3 -15.35 18.02 17.81
N SER A 4 -16.60 18.36 17.52
CA SER A 4 -17.71 17.42 17.35
C SER A 4 -18.34 17.45 15.96
N VAL A 5 -17.78 18.21 15.01
CA VAL A 5 -18.24 18.20 13.62
C VAL A 5 -18.01 16.80 13.03
N PRO A 6 -19.05 16.13 12.51
CA PRO A 6 -18.90 14.79 11.95
C PRO A 6 -18.03 14.83 10.69
N ALA A 7 -17.18 13.81 10.55
CA ALA A 7 -16.39 13.60 9.34
C ALA A 7 -17.27 13.18 8.15
N GLN A 8 -16.86 13.55 6.94
CA GLN A 8 -17.45 13.01 5.72
C GLN A 8 -16.90 11.60 5.44
N SER A 9 -17.72 10.77 4.79
CA SER A 9 -17.36 9.43 4.33
C SER A 9 -16.77 9.42 2.92
N SER A 10 -16.88 10.50 2.17
CA SER A 10 -16.48 10.52 0.76
C SER A 10 -15.00 10.18 0.58
N CYS A 11 -14.73 9.25 -0.33
CA CYS A 11 -13.41 8.83 -0.79
C CYS A 11 -13.36 8.99 -2.32
N GLY A 12 -12.23 9.46 -2.83
CA GLY A 12 -12.06 9.72 -4.25
C GLY A 12 -10.76 9.12 -4.78
N ARG A 13 -10.84 8.49 -5.94
CA ARG A 13 -9.69 7.99 -6.70
C ARG A 13 -9.64 8.67 -8.07
N ILE A 14 -8.44 8.97 -8.55
CA ILE A 14 -8.25 9.60 -9.86
C ILE A 14 -7.08 8.97 -10.61
N LYS A 15 -7.29 8.72 -11.90
CA LYS A 15 -6.20 8.43 -12.85
C LYS A 15 -5.65 9.75 -13.40
N ALA A 16 -4.63 10.28 -12.75
CA ALA A 16 -4.07 11.60 -13.06
C ALA A 16 -3.56 11.75 -14.52
N THR A 17 -3.17 10.64 -15.17
CA THR A 17 -2.63 10.63 -16.54
C THR A 17 -3.69 10.40 -17.63
N ALA A 18 -4.97 10.31 -17.27
CA ALA A 18 -6.05 10.18 -18.26
C ALA A 18 -6.20 11.46 -19.12
N LYS A 19 -6.65 11.31 -20.38
CA LYS A 19 -6.89 12.46 -21.29
C LYS A 19 -7.88 13.47 -20.70
N ASN A 20 -8.92 12.96 -20.02
CA ASN A 20 -9.91 13.72 -19.27
C ASN A 20 -10.02 13.10 -17.86
N PRO A 21 -9.19 13.52 -16.88
CA PRO A 21 -9.21 12.95 -15.55
C PRO A 21 -10.55 13.23 -14.85
N VAL A 22 -11.17 12.18 -14.31
CA VAL A 22 -12.41 12.27 -13.53
C VAL A 22 -12.21 11.59 -12.18
N TRP A 23 -12.86 12.12 -11.15
CA TRP A 23 -12.88 11.49 -9.83
C TRP A 23 -13.87 10.33 -9.84
N GLU A 24 -13.38 9.15 -9.48
CA GLU A 24 -14.22 8.03 -9.09
C GLU A 24 -14.47 8.14 -7.59
N MET A 25 -15.73 8.39 -7.21
CA MET A 25 -16.12 8.65 -5.83
C MET A 25 -16.84 7.44 -5.23
N GLU A 26 -16.53 7.13 -3.99
CA GLU A 26 -17.19 6.11 -3.17
C GLU A 26 -17.30 6.59 -1.71
N ASP A 27 -18.12 5.92 -0.89
CA ASP A 27 -18.24 6.23 0.53
C ASP A 27 -17.47 5.21 1.37
N MET A 28 -16.61 5.70 2.27
CA MET A 28 -16.02 4.88 3.31
C MET A 28 -17.08 4.43 4.31
N PRO A 29 -16.97 3.20 4.86
CA PRO A 29 -17.87 2.69 5.90
C PRO A 29 -17.92 3.57 7.16
N VAL A 30 -16.84 4.31 7.43
CA VAL A 30 -16.73 5.25 8.54
C VAL A 30 -16.08 6.53 8.04
N GLY A 31 -16.72 7.67 8.30
CA GLY A 31 -16.16 8.98 7.99
C GLY A 31 -14.88 9.27 8.78
N ARG A 32 -13.90 9.89 8.11
CA ARG A 32 -12.58 10.18 8.69
C ARG A 32 -12.16 11.61 8.37
N ILE A 33 -11.76 12.35 9.40
CA ILE A 33 -10.96 13.58 9.27
C ILE A 33 -9.51 13.30 9.64
N MET A 34 -8.61 14.17 9.19
CA MET A 34 -7.18 14.05 9.48
C MET A 34 -6.62 12.67 9.11
N GLY A 35 -7.16 12.06 8.05
CA GLY A 35 -6.71 10.76 7.61
C GLY A 35 -5.30 10.86 7.05
N ASP A 36 -4.43 9.99 7.55
CA ASP A 36 -3.15 9.67 6.93
C ASP A 36 -3.30 8.34 6.18
N MET A 37 -2.64 8.25 5.04
CA MET A 37 -2.73 7.11 4.14
C MET A 37 -1.36 6.51 3.90
N VAL A 38 -1.28 5.17 3.96
CA VAL A 38 -0.05 4.43 3.69
C VAL A 38 -0.30 3.37 2.65
N MET A 39 0.39 3.46 1.50
CA MET A 39 0.44 2.39 0.51
C MET A 39 1.23 1.19 1.05
N LEU A 40 0.65 0.00 0.91
CA LEU A 40 1.26 -1.27 1.24
C LEU A 40 2.06 -1.83 0.07
N PRO A 41 3.01 -2.76 0.32
CA PRO A 41 3.75 -3.43 -0.74
C PRO A 41 2.87 -4.18 -1.74
N THR A 42 1.61 -4.48 -1.41
CA THR A 42 0.63 -5.11 -2.29
C THR A 42 -0.07 -4.13 -3.24
N GLY A 43 0.03 -2.82 -3.00
CA GLY A 43 -0.78 -1.80 -3.69
C GLY A 43 -2.04 -1.38 -2.94
N ASP A 44 -2.43 -2.13 -1.91
CA ASP A 44 -3.51 -1.76 -1.01
C ASP A 44 -3.15 -0.50 -0.20
N VAL A 45 -4.14 0.22 0.31
CA VAL A 45 -3.93 1.46 1.08
C VAL A 45 -4.50 1.33 2.48
N ILE A 46 -3.75 1.72 3.50
CA ILE A 46 -4.29 1.86 4.86
C ILE A 46 -4.67 3.29 5.11
N ILE A 47 -5.84 3.51 5.73
CA ILE A 47 -6.32 4.85 6.08
C ILE A 47 -6.63 4.93 7.57
N ASN A 48 -6.03 5.89 8.27
CA ASN A 48 -6.35 6.20 9.68
C ASN A 48 -7.22 7.47 9.81
N GLY A 49 -7.49 7.94 11.03
CA GLY A 49 -8.15 9.23 11.26
C GLY A 49 -9.04 9.27 12.52
N ALA A 50 -9.85 10.33 12.63
CA ALA A 50 -10.88 10.50 13.66
C ALA A 50 -12.27 10.68 13.04
N GLN A 51 -13.33 10.32 13.77
CA GLN A 51 -14.71 10.40 13.25
C GLN A 51 -15.34 11.79 13.43
N ALA A 52 -14.76 12.65 14.28
CA ALA A 52 -15.26 14.00 14.51
C ALA A 52 -14.15 14.99 14.92
N GLY A 53 -14.36 16.27 14.60
CA GLY A 53 -13.50 17.37 15.02
C GLY A 53 -12.91 18.18 13.87
N SER A 54 -11.75 18.79 14.11
CA SER A 54 -11.05 19.62 13.12
C SER A 54 -9.53 19.48 13.22
N GLN A 55 -8.83 19.89 12.16
CA GLN A 55 -7.37 19.96 12.17
C GLN A 55 -6.87 20.94 13.24
N GLY A 56 -5.83 20.53 13.99
CA GLY A 56 -5.21 21.31 15.06
C GLY A 56 -4.98 20.46 16.31
N PHE A 57 -4.14 20.96 17.22
CA PHE A 57 -3.77 20.25 18.44
C PHE A 57 -4.99 20.07 19.36
N GLU A 58 -5.25 18.83 19.81
CA GLU A 58 -6.38 18.48 20.71
C GLU A 58 -7.79 18.79 20.17
N LEU A 59 -7.95 18.95 18.85
CA LEU A 59 -9.25 19.29 18.24
C LEU A 59 -10.01 18.10 17.63
N ALA A 60 -9.51 16.88 17.81
CA ALA A 60 -10.17 15.65 17.39
C ALA A 60 -10.96 15.02 18.56
N SER A 61 -12.15 14.48 18.29
CA SER A 61 -12.86 13.61 19.22
C SER A 61 -13.28 12.33 18.51
N LYS A 62 -13.58 11.26 19.27
CA LYS A 62 -13.96 9.93 18.75
C LYS A 62 -12.88 9.33 17.81
N PRO A 63 -11.78 8.79 18.38
CA PRO A 63 -10.72 8.20 17.58
C PRO A 63 -11.26 7.04 16.74
N CYS A 64 -10.79 6.90 15.49
CA CYS A 64 -11.05 5.69 14.72
C CYS A 64 -9.96 4.67 15.05
N LEU A 65 -10.27 3.76 15.98
CA LEU A 65 -9.31 2.76 16.50
C LEU A 65 -9.09 1.57 15.56
N SER A 66 -9.82 1.53 14.43
CA SER A 66 -9.73 0.46 13.44
C SER A 66 -9.07 1.02 12.17
N PRO A 67 -7.75 0.80 11.97
CA PRO A 67 -7.12 1.02 10.68
C PRO A 67 -7.79 0.08 9.68
N VAL A 68 -8.09 0.58 8.49
CA VAL A 68 -8.74 -0.22 7.44
C VAL A 68 -7.78 -0.49 6.30
N LEU A 69 -7.83 -1.71 5.75
CA LEU A 69 -7.24 -2.06 4.46
C LEU A 69 -8.16 -1.57 3.34
N TYR A 70 -7.63 -0.94 2.31
CA TYR A 70 -8.35 -0.60 1.08
C TYR A 70 -7.76 -1.41 -0.07
N GLN A 71 -8.54 -2.33 -0.63
CA GLN A 71 -8.15 -3.19 -1.75
C GLN A 71 -8.70 -2.63 -3.06
N PRO A 72 -7.87 -1.99 -3.91
CA PRO A 72 -8.35 -1.24 -5.08
C PRO A 72 -8.97 -2.14 -6.16
N ASP A 73 -8.59 -3.41 -6.20
CA ASP A 73 -8.99 -4.38 -7.22
C ASP A 73 -10.24 -5.21 -6.84
N GLU A 74 -10.76 -5.05 -5.61
CA GLU A 74 -11.95 -5.79 -5.12
C GLU A 74 -13.27 -5.09 -5.49
N PRO A 75 -14.40 -5.82 -5.56
CA PRO A 75 -15.73 -5.22 -5.67
C PRO A 75 -16.00 -4.23 -4.54
N VAL A 76 -16.75 -3.16 -4.82
CA VAL A 76 -16.97 -2.01 -3.92
C VAL A 76 -17.35 -2.42 -2.48
N GLU A 77 -18.16 -3.45 -2.33
CA GLU A 77 -18.64 -3.93 -1.02
C GLU A 77 -17.59 -4.67 -0.18
N LEU A 78 -16.49 -5.12 -0.80
CA LEU A 78 -15.45 -5.95 -0.18
C LEU A 78 -14.08 -5.26 -0.06
N LYS A 79 -13.97 -4.00 -0.49
CA LYS A 79 -12.68 -3.29 -0.50
C LYS A 79 -12.10 -3.01 0.89
N ILE A 80 -12.87 -3.14 1.98
CA ILE A 80 -12.54 -2.52 3.29
C ILE A 80 -12.68 -3.48 4.49
N GLU A 81 -11.57 -3.75 5.19
CA GLU A 81 -11.51 -4.60 6.42
C GLU A 81 -10.60 -4.01 7.53
N ALA A 82 -10.85 -4.35 8.80
CA ALA A 82 -9.99 -3.94 9.94
C ALA A 82 -8.62 -4.65 9.91
N PHE A 83 -7.52 -3.89 10.03
CA PHE A 83 -6.25 -4.30 9.41
C PHE A 83 -5.18 -4.87 10.36
N SER A 84 -4.79 -6.11 10.07
CA SER A 84 -3.40 -6.59 10.13
C SER A 84 -3.12 -7.24 8.78
N PRO A 85 -2.03 -6.89 8.07
CA PRO A 85 -1.82 -7.44 6.75
C PRO A 85 -1.64 -8.95 6.87
N LYS A 86 -2.50 -9.70 6.20
CA LYS A 86 -2.51 -11.17 6.22
C LYS A 86 -1.12 -11.75 5.95
N TYR A 87 -0.36 -11.13 5.04
CA TYR A 87 1.00 -11.53 4.67
C TYR A 87 2.04 -11.42 5.83
N LEU A 88 1.75 -10.66 6.90
CA LEU A 88 2.59 -10.59 8.12
C LEU A 88 2.13 -11.53 9.24
N SER A 89 1.08 -12.32 9.05
CA SER A 89 0.67 -13.33 10.04
C SER A 89 1.73 -14.43 10.18
N PRO A 90 1.94 -15.01 11.39
CA PRO A 90 2.89 -16.12 11.61
C PRO A 90 2.65 -17.32 10.68
N TRP A 91 1.40 -17.56 10.28
CA TRP A 91 1.02 -18.63 9.35
C TRP A 91 1.66 -18.48 7.95
N TYR A 92 1.95 -17.25 7.53
CA TYR A 92 2.58 -16.94 6.24
C TYR A 92 4.09 -16.72 6.34
N LYS A 93 4.72 -17.01 7.48
CA LYS A 93 6.17 -16.80 7.66
C LYS A 93 7.02 -17.51 6.59
N MET A 94 6.63 -18.74 6.20
CA MET A 94 7.32 -19.51 5.15
C MET A 94 7.08 -18.98 3.72
N MET A 95 6.11 -18.06 3.54
CA MET A 95 5.81 -17.40 2.26
C MET A 95 6.53 -16.07 2.09
N ARG A 96 7.31 -15.61 3.09
CA ARG A 96 8.02 -14.33 3.01
C ARG A 96 9.33 -14.53 2.26
N PRO A 97 9.54 -13.85 1.12
CA PRO A 97 10.82 -13.91 0.44
C PRO A 97 11.88 -13.10 1.18
N THR A 98 13.14 -13.47 1.00
CA THR A 98 14.31 -12.69 1.40
C THR A 98 15.02 -12.21 0.14
N ILE A 99 15.42 -10.93 0.12
CA ILE A 99 16.27 -10.39 -0.95
C ILE A 99 17.72 -10.69 -0.56
N GLU A 100 18.41 -11.47 -1.38
CA GLU A 100 19.82 -11.83 -1.18
C GLU A 100 20.75 -10.85 -1.88
N GLU A 101 20.41 -10.51 -3.13
CA GLU A 101 21.20 -9.59 -3.97
C GLU A 101 20.28 -8.55 -4.63
N LEU A 102 20.72 -7.29 -4.56
CA LEU A 102 20.07 -6.14 -5.17
C LEU A 102 21.19 -5.17 -5.62
N PRO A 103 21.09 -4.56 -6.81
CA PRO A 103 22.01 -3.50 -7.23
C PRO A 103 21.95 -2.29 -6.28
N GLU A 104 23.10 -1.68 -6.02
CA GLU A 104 23.19 -0.46 -5.19
C GLU A 104 22.44 0.72 -5.84
N LYS A 105 22.42 0.76 -7.17
CA LYS A 105 21.78 1.81 -7.97
C LYS A 105 21.03 1.20 -9.13
N ILE A 106 19.85 1.74 -9.38
CA ILE A 106 19.01 1.45 -10.54
C ILE A 106 18.76 2.75 -11.29
N ASN A 107 18.73 2.71 -12.61
CA ASN A 107 18.39 3.87 -13.43
C ASN A 107 16.99 3.72 -14.01
N TYR A 108 16.38 4.85 -14.35
CA TYR A 108 15.11 4.85 -15.02
C TYR A 108 15.23 4.29 -16.45
N GLY A 109 14.43 3.27 -16.76
CA GLY A 109 14.36 2.66 -18.10
C GLY A 109 15.33 1.50 -18.32
N ASP A 110 16.26 1.27 -17.40
CA ASP A 110 17.17 0.12 -17.45
C ASP A 110 16.53 -1.10 -16.76
N THR A 111 16.89 -2.31 -17.21
CA THR A 111 16.56 -3.56 -16.53
C THR A 111 17.61 -3.89 -15.46
N PHE A 112 17.22 -4.65 -14.44
CA PHE A 112 18.13 -5.12 -13.41
C PHE A 112 17.71 -6.46 -12.81
N ASP A 113 18.70 -7.18 -12.28
CA ASP A 113 18.48 -8.47 -11.63
C ASP A 113 18.33 -8.31 -10.12
N ILE A 114 17.45 -9.12 -9.54
CA ILE A 114 17.36 -9.33 -8.10
C ILE A 114 17.38 -10.82 -7.78
N ASP A 115 18.15 -11.22 -6.78
CA ASP A 115 18.15 -12.59 -6.30
C ASP A 115 17.33 -12.68 -5.01
N VAL A 116 16.33 -13.56 -5.04
CA VAL A 116 15.40 -13.76 -3.94
C VAL A 116 15.36 -15.22 -3.52
N THR A 117 15.30 -15.45 -2.21
CA THR A 117 15.07 -16.78 -1.63
C THR A 117 13.68 -16.89 -1.02
N GLY A 118 13.11 -18.10 -1.05
CA GLY A 118 11.78 -18.35 -0.49
C GLY A 118 11.17 -19.61 -1.09
N VAL A 119 11.13 -20.69 -0.30
CA VAL A 119 10.79 -22.03 -0.81
C VAL A 119 9.40 -22.07 -1.45
N LEU A 120 8.38 -21.60 -0.74
CA LEU A 120 6.99 -21.72 -1.20
C LEU A 120 6.60 -20.68 -2.28
N PRO A 121 6.97 -19.39 -2.17
CA PRO A 121 6.69 -18.42 -3.23
C PRO A 121 7.32 -18.80 -4.56
N MET A 122 8.50 -19.44 -4.54
CA MET A 122 9.18 -19.86 -5.76
C MET A 122 8.62 -21.18 -6.32
N LEU A 123 8.12 -22.09 -5.48
CA LEU A 123 7.51 -23.33 -5.98
C LEU A 123 6.09 -23.13 -6.51
N PHE A 124 5.31 -22.24 -5.89
CA PHE A 124 3.86 -22.16 -6.12
C PHE A 124 3.35 -20.75 -6.49
N GLY A 125 4.24 -19.76 -6.59
CA GLY A 125 3.86 -18.37 -6.82
C GLY A 125 4.58 -17.69 -7.99
N TYR A 126 4.03 -16.54 -8.38
CA TYR A 126 4.68 -15.54 -9.21
C TYR A 126 4.97 -14.33 -8.31
N PRO A 127 6.24 -14.09 -7.93
CA PRO A 127 6.56 -12.96 -7.08
C PRO A 127 6.26 -11.65 -7.80
N GLU A 128 5.55 -10.75 -7.14
CA GLU A 128 5.41 -9.37 -7.57
C GLU A 128 6.53 -8.53 -6.96
N VAL A 129 7.12 -7.64 -7.76
CA VAL A 129 8.18 -6.75 -7.31
C VAL A 129 7.68 -5.32 -7.36
N ASN A 130 7.65 -4.67 -6.21
CA ASN A 130 7.18 -3.30 -6.05
C ASN A 130 8.25 -2.46 -5.38
N ILE A 131 8.53 -1.28 -5.91
CA ILE A 131 9.39 -0.27 -5.27
C ILE A 131 8.50 0.74 -4.56
N ALA A 132 8.71 0.91 -3.25
CA ALA A 132 8.00 1.87 -2.44
C ALA A 132 8.92 3.04 -2.05
N SER A 133 8.45 4.26 -2.21
CA SER A 133 9.09 5.47 -1.69
C SER A 133 8.46 5.85 -0.36
N ALA A 134 9.29 6.00 0.68
CA ALA A 134 8.84 6.42 2.00
C ALA A 134 8.39 7.91 1.96
N PRO A 135 7.28 8.26 2.62
CA PRO A 135 6.81 9.64 2.64
C PRO A 135 7.48 10.50 3.72
N PHE A 136 7.42 11.81 3.50
CA PHE A 136 7.49 12.80 4.58
C PHE A 136 6.06 13.23 4.93
N ALA A 137 5.63 12.98 6.17
CA ALA A 137 4.25 13.21 6.61
C ALA A 137 4.16 14.22 7.75
N THR A 138 3.30 15.23 7.59
CA THR A 138 2.93 16.17 8.65
C THR A 138 1.51 16.69 8.41
N HIS A 139 0.75 16.92 9.48
CA HIS A 139 -0.62 17.46 9.39
C HIS A 139 -1.53 16.72 8.39
N SER A 140 -1.51 15.38 8.40
CA SER A 140 -2.27 14.52 7.47
C SER A 140 -1.95 14.77 5.99
N PHE A 141 -0.76 15.29 5.73
CA PHE A 141 -0.24 15.52 4.40
C PHE A 141 1.05 14.72 4.23
N SER A 142 0.99 13.73 3.35
CA SER A 142 2.06 12.77 3.08
C SER A 142 2.62 13.04 1.69
N GLN A 143 3.81 13.65 1.62
CA GLN A 143 4.48 13.95 0.36
C GLN A 143 5.49 12.87 0.01
N GLY A 144 5.58 12.58 -1.29
CA GLY A 144 6.60 11.69 -1.83
C GLY A 144 6.26 10.21 -1.79
N GLN A 145 5.19 9.79 -1.10
CA GLN A 145 4.77 8.40 -1.14
C GLN A 145 4.41 8.00 -2.58
N ARG A 146 5.08 6.97 -3.09
CA ARG A 146 4.85 6.40 -4.42
C ARG A 146 5.10 4.91 -4.36
N LEU A 147 4.28 4.13 -5.05
CA LEU A 147 4.50 2.71 -5.27
C LEU A 147 4.63 2.48 -6.78
N VAL A 148 5.69 1.79 -7.20
CA VAL A 148 5.93 1.44 -8.59
C VAL A 148 5.95 -0.07 -8.70
N LYS A 149 4.96 -0.63 -9.40
CA LYS A 149 4.92 -2.06 -9.74
C LYS A 149 5.82 -2.31 -10.94
N LEU A 150 6.82 -3.18 -10.76
CA LEU A 150 7.77 -3.55 -11.81
C LEU A 150 7.24 -4.71 -12.64
N ALA A 151 7.67 -4.77 -13.90
CA ALA A 151 7.42 -5.91 -14.76
C ALA A 151 8.51 -6.96 -14.50
N VAL A 152 8.13 -8.17 -14.10
CA VAL A 152 9.08 -9.29 -14.01
C VAL A 152 9.19 -9.93 -15.40
N LEU A 153 10.31 -9.70 -16.08
CA LEU A 153 10.55 -10.12 -17.47
C LEU A 153 10.90 -11.60 -17.56
N SER A 154 11.77 -12.07 -16.65
CA SER A 154 12.23 -13.45 -16.63
C SER A 154 12.47 -13.95 -15.21
N ARG A 155 12.45 -15.28 -15.06
CA ARG A 155 12.62 -15.98 -13.80
C ARG A 155 13.57 -17.16 -14.01
N THR A 156 14.73 -17.13 -13.35
CA THR A 156 15.76 -18.18 -13.49
C THR A 156 16.13 -18.75 -12.13
N ILE A 157 16.19 -20.08 -12.02
CA ILE A 157 16.66 -20.74 -10.79
C ILE A 157 18.19 -20.70 -10.79
N VAL A 158 18.79 -20.00 -9.83
CA VAL A 158 20.25 -19.81 -9.72
C VAL A 158 20.89 -20.65 -8.61
N GLY A 159 20.08 -21.20 -7.70
CA GLY A 159 20.54 -22.04 -6.60
C GLY A 159 19.38 -22.77 -5.90
N LEU A 160 19.71 -23.60 -4.89
CA LEU A 160 18.70 -24.31 -4.12
C LEU A 160 17.81 -23.31 -3.36
N GLY A 161 16.59 -23.08 -3.86
CA GLY A 161 15.64 -22.15 -3.26
C GLY A 161 15.88 -20.68 -3.59
N THR A 162 16.84 -20.37 -4.46
CA THR A 162 17.16 -19.01 -4.94
C THR A 162 16.71 -18.85 -6.39
N VAL A 163 16.02 -17.75 -6.65
CA VAL A 163 15.52 -17.37 -7.96
C VAL A 163 16.00 -15.97 -8.28
N ARG A 164 16.54 -15.80 -9.48
CA ARG A 164 16.82 -14.51 -10.09
C ARG A 164 15.60 -14.03 -10.85
N LEU A 165 15.19 -12.79 -10.56
CA LEU A 165 14.15 -12.08 -11.27
C LEU A 165 14.78 -10.93 -12.04
N GLU A 166 14.54 -10.88 -13.34
CA GLU A 166 14.90 -9.74 -14.18
C GLU A 166 13.71 -8.78 -14.20
N CYS A 167 13.92 -7.54 -13.73
CA CYS A 167 12.91 -6.49 -13.62
C CYS A 167 13.20 -5.30 -14.52
#